data_AF-A0A357YK50-F1
#
_entry.id   AF-A0A357YK50-F1
#
_cell.length_a   1.000
_cell.length_b   1.000
_cell.length_c   1.000
_cell.angle_alpha   90.00
_cell.angle_beta   90.00
_cell.angle_gamma   90.00
#
_symmetry.space_group_name_H-M   'P 1'
#
loop_
_entity.id
_entity.type
_entity.pdbx_description
1 polymer ?
#
loop_
_entity_poly.entity_id
_entity_poly.type
_entity_poly.pdbx_seq_one_letter_code
_entity_poly.pdbx_strand_id
1 'polypeptide(L)'
;MRSKEYLENEKPSFLHYNQVKKAIYDLYPMRTDNIKTLEYFNNYLFADARYRASKETFEPREGEVDKNIAAFVRVEIFNTIMQDESFIFVHNIIVLGDNFYGDSIPLKGHEPKTLDKDTHKNIKEVIRNYKEEYPKNSLCKYLTDKDNKEYHENSIYYLKKSNSWWIKAFNLAYKVFDSIRVRTQTTSEAIKFVEEINTGDELLDTVTRDIICYMSENYSYDTTEEQKIMLGMLSDLIKNKYQEPEIKSDVVCEADEDDAVGGLTCAQQTKGLLFLFDALGVNEVNTKKIELAKIIRLFTGKNLRNIQNRMKIDLNKPKDVSDLKLLSDLLRGVFPEISDRIDNYKGPKK
;
A
#
# COMPACT_ATOMS: atom_id res chain seq x y z
N MET A 1 17.97 14.98 -8.25
CA MET A 1 17.90 13.52 -8.07
C MET A 1 17.95 13.19 -6.60
N ARG A 2 17.09 12.28 -6.13
CA ARG A 2 17.05 11.87 -4.71
C ARG A 2 18.30 11.04 -4.35
N SER A 3 18.77 11.11 -3.10
CA SER A 3 19.96 10.35 -2.65
C SER A 3 19.87 8.83 -2.90
N LYS A 4 18.72 8.19 -2.68
CA LYS A 4 18.50 6.77 -3.02
C LYS A 4 18.61 6.48 -4.51
N GLU A 5 18.06 7.34 -5.37
CA GLU A 5 18.15 7.19 -6.83
C GLU A 5 19.58 7.38 -7.30
N TYR A 6 20.28 8.39 -6.74
CA TYR A 6 21.68 8.63 -7.02
C TYR A 6 22.55 7.42 -6.69
N LEU A 7 22.33 6.79 -5.53
CA LEU A 7 23.03 5.55 -5.15
C LEU A 7 22.84 4.42 -6.16
N GLU A 8 21.63 4.22 -6.69
CA GLU A 8 21.39 3.13 -7.63
C GLU A 8 21.91 3.46 -9.05
N ASN A 9 21.74 4.71 -9.50
CA ASN A 9 22.16 5.15 -10.84
C ASN A 9 23.68 5.31 -10.96
N GLU A 10 24.33 5.86 -9.94
CA GLU A 10 25.78 6.16 -9.92
C GLU A 10 26.58 5.10 -9.18
N LYS A 11 26.03 3.91 -8.95
CA LYS A 11 26.70 2.81 -8.24
C LYS A 11 28.16 2.56 -8.69
N PRO A 12 28.52 2.57 -9.98
CA PRO A 12 29.90 2.38 -10.44
C PRO A 12 30.87 3.50 -10.02
N SER A 13 30.35 4.68 -9.68
CA SER A 13 31.10 5.89 -9.35
C SER A 13 31.60 5.91 -7.89
N PHE A 14 31.20 4.93 -7.06
CA PHE A 14 31.55 4.84 -5.63
C PHE A 14 32.71 3.88 -5.37
N LEU A 15 33.72 4.33 -4.65
CA LEU A 15 34.79 3.48 -4.12
C LEU A 15 34.33 2.71 -2.87
N HIS A 16 33.49 3.31 -2.03
CA HIS A 16 33.01 2.73 -0.78
C HIS A 16 31.48 2.54 -0.77
N TYR A 17 30.92 2.09 -1.90
CA TYR A 17 29.48 1.98 -2.14
C TYR A 17 28.69 1.36 -0.99
N ASN A 18 29.16 0.23 -0.43
CA ASN A 18 28.43 -0.49 0.62
C ASN A 18 28.34 0.32 1.91
N GLN A 19 29.42 1.00 2.30
CA GLN A 19 29.47 1.86 3.49
C GLN A 19 28.58 3.09 3.29
N VAL A 20 28.66 3.73 2.12
CA VAL A 20 27.83 4.90 1.78
C VAL A 20 26.35 4.52 1.74
N LYS A 21 25.99 3.44 1.04
CA LYS A 21 24.62 2.93 0.98
C LYS A 21 24.08 2.64 2.36
N LYS A 22 24.83 1.92 3.21
CA LYS A 22 24.43 1.67 4.59
C LYS A 22 24.19 2.98 5.34
N ALA A 23 25.14 3.91 5.29
CA ALA A 23 25.04 5.18 5.99
C ALA A 23 23.84 6.01 5.55
N ILE A 24 23.60 6.13 4.24
CA ILE A 24 22.43 6.84 3.72
C ILE A 24 21.15 6.19 4.24
N TYR A 25 20.99 4.86 4.10
CA TYR A 25 19.79 4.17 4.56
C TYR A 25 19.57 4.27 6.08
N ASP A 26 20.64 4.25 6.88
CA ASP A 26 20.57 4.47 8.33
C ASP A 26 20.18 5.92 8.67
N LEU A 27 20.67 6.90 7.90
CA LEU A 27 20.38 8.32 8.08
C LEU A 27 18.95 8.71 7.65
N TYR A 28 18.35 7.98 6.71
CA TYR A 28 16.98 8.23 6.24
C TYR A 28 15.99 8.42 7.42
N PRO A 29 15.77 7.47 8.34
CA PRO A 29 14.78 7.63 9.42
C PRO A 29 15.08 8.80 10.39
N MET A 30 16.32 9.26 10.47
CA MET A 30 16.74 10.32 11.40
C MET A 30 16.91 11.70 10.76
N ARG A 31 16.74 11.84 9.43
CA ARG A 31 16.96 13.10 8.70
C ARG A 31 16.09 14.30 9.14
N THR A 32 15.10 14.05 9.99
CA THR A 32 14.26 15.10 10.62
C THR A 32 14.72 15.50 12.03
N ASP A 33 15.77 14.89 12.56
CA ASP A 33 16.27 15.05 13.93
C ASP A 33 17.78 15.32 13.89
N ASN A 34 18.15 16.58 14.10
CA ASN A 34 19.55 17.02 14.06
C ASN A 34 20.41 16.29 15.10
N ILE A 35 19.89 16.10 16.31
CA ILE A 35 20.63 15.50 17.42
C ILE A 35 20.95 14.04 17.09
N LYS A 36 19.94 13.26 16.67
CA LYS A 36 20.15 11.86 16.29
C LYS A 36 21.07 11.71 15.07
N THR A 37 20.97 12.64 14.13
CA THR A 37 21.87 12.68 12.96
C THR A 37 23.31 12.87 13.43
N LEU A 38 23.57 13.83 14.32
CA LEU A 38 24.89 14.08 14.87
C LEU A 38 25.42 12.89 15.70
N GLU A 39 24.58 12.28 16.54
CA GLU A 39 24.93 11.08 17.30
C GLU A 39 25.34 9.92 16.38
N TYR A 40 24.58 9.68 15.30
CA TYR A 40 24.93 8.65 14.32
C TYR A 40 26.30 8.92 13.68
N PHE A 41 26.56 10.16 13.28
CA PHE A 41 27.86 10.55 12.72
C PHE A 41 29.01 10.28 13.68
N ASN A 42 28.86 10.67 14.94
CA ASN A 42 29.89 10.46 15.96
C ASN A 42 30.09 8.99 16.33
N ASN A 43 29.06 8.17 16.21
CA ASN A 43 29.14 6.75 16.51
C ASN A 43 29.72 5.91 15.37
N TYR A 44 29.45 6.29 14.11
CA TYR A 44 29.72 5.42 12.96
C TYR A 44 30.56 6.04 11.85
N LEU A 45 30.60 7.36 11.72
CA LEU A 45 31.20 8.05 10.56
C LEU A 45 32.40 8.92 10.90
N PHE A 46 32.76 9.11 12.17
CA PHE A 46 33.90 9.94 12.63
C PHE A 46 35.02 9.16 13.33
N ALA A 47 35.21 7.89 12.94
CA ALA A 47 36.27 7.04 13.50
C ALA A 47 37.67 7.65 13.38
N ASP A 48 37.94 8.39 12.29
CA ASP A 48 39.21 9.10 12.08
C ASP A 48 39.41 10.24 13.09
N ALA A 49 38.37 11.01 13.40
CA ALA A 49 38.42 12.08 14.39
C ALA A 49 38.58 11.51 15.80
N ARG A 50 37.80 10.46 16.12
CA ARG A 50 37.91 9.71 17.38
C ARG A 50 39.30 9.11 17.57
N TYR A 51 39.87 8.54 16.51
CA TYR A 51 41.23 8.00 16.52
C TYR A 51 42.26 9.08 16.87
N ARG A 52 42.22 10.23 16.19
CA ARG A 52 43.11 11.37 16.47
C ARG A 52 42.99 11.86 17.92
N ALA A 53 41.78 11.89 18.47
CA ALA A 53 41.53 12.30 19.85
C ALA A 53 41.97 11.27 20.91
N SER A 54 41.92 9.97 20.58
CA SER A 54 42.11 8.87 21.54
C SER A 54 43.55 8.63 22.02
N LYS A 55 44.54 9.26 21.38
CA LYS A 55 45.99 9.21 21.65
C LYS A 55 46.62 7.80 21.62
N GLU A 56 46.09 6.79 22.31
CA GLU A 56 46.64 5.41 22.34
C GLU A 56 45.60 4.25 22.46
N THR A 57 44.36 4.47 22.91
CA THR A 57 43.36 3.40 23.15
C THR A 57 42.22 3.38 22.12
N PHE A 58 42.55 3.14 20.86
CA PHE A 58 41.55 3.07 19.80
C PHE A 58 41.10 1.64 19.54
N GLU A 59 39.90 1.32 20.00
CA GLU A 59 39.17 0.12 19.60
C GLU A 59 38.07 0.49 18.60
N PRO A 60 37.98 -0.19 17.44
CA PRO A 60 36.87 -0.02 16.50
C PRO A 60 35.54 -0.42 17.15
N ARG A 61 34.49 0.37 16.93
CA ARG A 61 33.14 0.01 17.37
C ARG A 61 32.46 -0.87 16.32
N GLU A 62 31.53 -1.71 16.75
CA GLU A 62 30.72 -2.51 15.83
C GLU A 62 29.93 -1.59 14.88
N GLY A 63 30.02 -1.87 13.58
CA GLY A 63 29.32 -1.11 12.54
C GLY A 63 29.91 0.28 12.23
N GLU A 64 30.97 0.70 12.92
CA GLU A 64 31.69 1.94 12.65
C GLU A 64 32.57 1.80 11.39
N VAL A 65 32.62 2.85 10.58
CA VAL A 65 33.47 2.90 9.39
C VAL A 65 34.93 2.97 9.82
N ASP A 66 35.80 2.20 9.15
CA ASP A 66 37.22 2.18 9.48
C ASP A 66 37.84 3.59 9.43
N LYS A 67 38.67 3.90 10.43
CA LYS A 67 39.31 5.20 10.60
C LYS A 67 40.12 5.66 9.38
N ASN A 68 40.66 4.75 8.58
CA ASN A 68 41.48 5.10 7.42
C ASN A 68 40.63 5.51 6.22
N ILE A 69 39.35 5.12 6.19
CA ILE A 69 38.44 5.42 5.07
C ILE A 69 37.30 6.37 5.45
N ALA A 70 37.09 6.64 6.74
CA ALA A 70 35.95 7.42 7.23
C ALA A 70 35.80 8.79 6.55
N ALA A 71 36.90 9.51 6.31
CA ALA A 71 36.88 10.78 5.60
C ALA A 71 36.39 10.64 4.14
N PHE A 72 36.86 9.62 3.42
CA PHE A 72 36.45 9.36 2.04
C PHE A 72 34.97 8.95 1.97
N VAL A 73 34.52 8.10 2.89
CA VAL A 73 33.11 7.73 3.00
C VAL A 73 32.24 8.97 3.25
N ARG A 74 32.64 9.90 4.13
CA ARG A 74 31.89 11.16 4.33
C ARG A 74 31.81 12.01 3.07
N VAL A 75 32.88 12.07 2.26
CA VAL A 75 32.86 12.79 0.97
C VAL A 75 31.90 12.13 -0.02
N GLU A 76 31.90 10.79 -0.13
CA GLU A 76 30.95 10.09 -0.99
C GLU A 76 29.49 10.23 -0.52
N ILE A 77 29.26 10.23 0.81
CA ILE A 77 27.96 10.56 1.40
C ILE A 77 27.55 11.98 0.99
N PHE A 78 28.44 12.96 1.15
CA PHE A 78 28.18 14.36 0.78
C PHE A 78 27.78 14.49 -0.68
N ASN A 79 28.53 13.88 -1.59
CA ASN A 79 28.22 13.89 -3.03
C ASN A 79 26.83 13.28 -3.31
N THR A 80 26.49 12.20 -2.62
CA THR A 80 25.19 11.51 -2.76
C THR A 80 24.01 12.40 -2.34
N ILE A 81 24.18 13.20 -1.29
CA ILE A 81 23.10 14.03 -0.73
C ILE A 81 23.12 15.48 -1.24
N MET A 82 24.06 15.84 -2.10
CA MET A 82 24.33 17.25 -2.44
C MET A 82 23.09 17.99 -2.96
N GLN A 83 22.25 17.32 -3.76
CA GLN A 83 21.00 17.84 -4.30
C GLN A 83 19.76 17.46 -3.47
N ASP A 84 19.95 16.77 -2.35
CA ASP A 84 18.89 16.24 -1.51
C ASP A 84 18.66 17.16 -0.31
N GLU A 85 17.70 18.08 -0.44
CA GLU A 85 17.39 19.07 0.59
C GLU A 85 16.88 18.48 1.92
N SER A 86 16.45 17.21 1.92
CA SER A 86 16.03 16.56 3.18
C SER A 86 17.22 16.24 4.10
N PHE A 87 18.44 16.24 3.58
CA PHE A 87 19.67 15.89 4.29
C PHE A 87 20.47 17.12 4.72
N ILE A 88 19.81 18.26 4.93
CA ILE A 88 20.47 19.52 5.34
C ILE A 88 21.33 19.39 6.61
N PHE A 89 20.90 18.60 7.61
CA PHE A 89 21.70 18.37 8.81
C PHE A 89 22.97 17.59 8.50
N VAL A 90 22.87 16.53 7.69
CA VAL A 90 24.02 15.73 7.25
C VAL A 90 25.00 16.59 6.44
N HIS A 91 24.47 17.40 5.52
CA HIS A 91 25.23 18.35 4.73
C HIS A 91 26.06 19.27 5.65
N ASN A 92 25.42 19.91 6.63
CA ASN A 92 26.09 20.85 7.52
C ASN A 92 27.11 20.16 8.44
N ILE A 93 26.80 18.97 8.97
CA ILE A 93 27.74 18.19 9.79
C ILE A 93 29.01 17.90 9.00
N ILE A 94 28.90 17.46 7.74
CA ILE A 94 30.08 17.16 6.91
C ILE A 94 30.84 18.43 6.54
N VAL A 95 30.14 19.49 6.12
CA VAL A 95 30.77 20.74 5.69
C VAL A 95 31.53 21.42 6.83
N LEU A 96 30.92 21.51 8.01
CA LEU A 96 31.55 22.10 9.20
C LEU A 96 32.56 21.15 9.86
N GLY A 97 32.44 19.84 9.59
CA GLY A 97 33.16 18.80 10.32
C GLY A 97 32.61 18.56 11.73
N ASP A 98 31.42 19.05 12.06
CA ASP A 98 30.87 19.07 13.42
C ASP A 98 30.86 17.68 14.07
N ASN A 99 31.59 17.54 15.18
CA ASN A 99 31.81 16.26 15.87
C ASN A 99 32.22 16.45 17.34
N PHE A 100 32.12 15.41 18.14
CA PHE A 100 32.39 15.41 19.58
C PHE A 100 33.88 15.28 19.95
N TYR A 101 34.74 15.00 18.97
CA TYR A 101 36.13 14.60 19.19
C TYR A 101 37.15 15.73 18.95
N GLY A 102 36.69 16.96 18.66
CA GLY A 102 37.53 18.14 18.47
C GLY A 102 37.89 18.41 17.01
N ASP A 103 39.08 19.00 16.77
CA ASP A 103 39.55 19.57 15.50
C ASP A 103 39.22 18.71 14.27
N SER A 104 38.09 19.01 13.63
CA SER A 104 37.75 18.57 12.29
C SER A 104 38.13 19.64 11.29
N ILE A 105 38.69 19.21 10.17
CA ILE A 105 38.94 20.09 9.05
C ILE A 105 37.60 20.27 8.31
N PRO A 106 37.05 21.49 8.22
CA PRO A 106 35.86 21.75 7.41
C PRO A 106 36.11 21.36 5.96
N LEU A 107 35.05 20.92 5.27
CA LEU A 107 35.14 20.58 3.86
C LEU A 107 35.32 21.85 3.04
N LYS A 108 36.51 22.02 2.44
CA LYS A 108 36.83 23.20 1.64
C LYS A 108 35.96 23.29 0.38
N GLY A 109 35.59 24.52 0.01
CA GLY A 109 34.85 24.82 -1.22
C GLY A 109 33.33 24.68 -1.11
N HIS A 110 32.81 24.38 0.08
CA HIS A 110 31.38 24.27 0.36
C HIS A 110 31.01 25.09 1.59
N GLU A 111 29.85 25.73 1.55
CA GLU A 111 29.30 26.52 2.65
C GLU A 111 28.15 25.77 3.31
N PRO A 112 27.99 25.85 4.65
CA PRO A 112 26.85 25.25 5.33
C PRO A 112 25.54 25.88 4.83
N LYS A 113 24.50 25.06 4.71
CA LYS A 113 23.15 25.52 4.39
C LYS A 113 22.52 26.21 5.61
N THR A 114 21.78 27.29 5.38
CA THR A 114 21.10 28.03 6.45
C THR A 114 20.03 27.17 7.12
N LEU A 115 20.06 27.09 8.45
CA LEU A 115 18.99 26.50 9.25
C LEU A 115 18.08 27.63 9.77
N ASP A 116 16.79 27.49 9.53
CA ASP A 116 15.76 28.43 9.95
C ASP A 116 14.57 27.71 10.61
N LYS A 117 13.54 28.49 10.97
CA LYS A 117 12.33 27.98 11.61
C LYS A 117 11.52 27.01 10.71
N ASP A 118 11.67 27.10 9.39
CA ASP A 118 10.90 26.34 8.41
C ASP A 118 11.63 25.06 7.96
N THR A 119 12.91 24.93 8.29
CA THR A 119 13.76 23.78 7.91
C THR A 119 13.11 22.43 8.20
N HIS A 120 12.61 22.20 9.41
CA HIS A 120 11.96 20.93 9.77
C HIS A 120 10.69 20.66 8.95
N LYS A 121 9.93 21.71 8.63
CA LYS A 121 8.72 21.61 7.80
C LYS A 121 9.11 21.25 6.37
N ASN A 122 10.13 21.91 5.82
CA ASN A 122 10.63 21.68 4.47
C ASN A 122 11.13 20.23 4.30
N ILE A 123 11.91 19.72 5.26
CA ILE A 123 12.36 18.32 5.25
C ILE A 123 11.15 17.38 5.19
N LYS A 124 10.16 17.56 6.08
CA LYS A 124 8.96 16.71 6.12
C LYS A 124 8.15 16.77 4.82
N GLU A 125 8.05 17.95 4.22
CA GLU A 125 7.36 18.16 2.96
C GLU A 125 8.06 17.42 1.81
N VAL A 126 9.39 17.51 1.72
CA VAL A 126 10.18 16.74 0.75
C VAL A 126 9.95 15.23 0.93
N ILE A 127 10.04 14.73 2.16
CA ILE A 127 9.81 13.30 2.46
C ILE A 127 8.42 12.84 2.03
N ARG A 128 7.39 13.64 2.34
CA ARG A 128 6.00 13.36 1.97
C ARG A 128 5.83 13.34 0.46
N ASN A 129 6.40 14.33 -0.24
CA ASN A 129 6.25 14.46 -1.69
C ASN A 129 6.89 13.29 -2.45
N TYR A 130 8.04 12.78 -2.00
CA TYR A 130 8.64 11.54 -2.53
C TYR A 130 7.97 10.24 -2.04
N LYS A 131 6.92 10.33 -1.22
CA LYS A 131 6.21 9.19 -0.60
C LYS A 131 7.16 8.28 0.20
N GLU A 132 8.16 8.86 0.88
CA GLU A 132 9.15 8.13 1.69
C GLU A 132 8.76 8.02 3.18
N GLU A 133 7.52 8.39 3.52
CA GLU A 133 7.00 8.40 4.89
C GLU A 133 6.57 7.01 5.38
N TYR A 134 7.51 6.06 5.48
CA TYR A 134 7.26 4.71 5.99
C TYR A 134 8.51 4.16 6.73
N PRO A 135 8.33 3.27 7.72
CA PRO A 135 7.05 2.85 8.27
C PRO A 135 6.45 3.91 9.22
N LYS A 136 5.12 4.09 9.17
CA LYS A 136 4.36 4.82 10.18
C LYS A 136 3.68 3.85 11.15
N ASN A 137 3.50 4.33 12.38
CA ASN A 137 2.83 3.61 13.46
C ASN A 137 1.40 4.09 13.73
N SER A 138 0.90 5.04 12.93
CA SER A 138 -0.42 5.65 13.10
C SER A 138 -1.05 5.86 11.73
N LEU A 139 -2.27 5.34 11.57
CA LEU A 139 -3.05 5.46 10.33
C LEU A 139 -3.32 6.92 9.99
N CYS A 140 -3.68 7.75 10.99
CA CYS A 140 -3.97 9.17 10.78
C CYS A 140 -2.83 9.91 10.09
N LYS A 141 -1.57 9.51 10.31
CA LYS A 141 -0.42 10.12 9.62
C LYS A 141 -0.36 9.79 8.13
N TYR A 142 -0.96 8.69 7.68
CA TYR A 142 -1.15 8.43 6.24
C TYR A 142 -2.32 9.23 5.70
N LEU A 143 -3.40 9.33 6.46
CA LEU A 143 -4.64 10.02 6.05
C LEU A 143 -4.54 11.56 6.08
N THR A 144 -3.40 12.14 6.48
CA THR A 144 -3.12 13.57 6.25
C THR A 144 -2.82 13.88 4.79
N ASP A 145 -2.47 12.86 4.00
CA ASP A 145 -2.36 12.96 2.55
C ASP A 145 -3.76 12.76 1.94
N LYS A 146 -4.17 13.69 1.06
CA LYS A 146 -5.53 13.74 0.50
C LYS A 146 -5.85 12.47 -0.29
N ASP A 147 -4.89 11.97 -1.04
CA ASP A 147 -5.02 10.80 -1.92
C ASP A 147 -5.24 9.54 -1.10
N ASN A 148 -4.40 9.36 -0.07
CA ASN A 148 -4.55 8.26 0.89
C ASN A 148 -5.90 8.33 1.62
N LYS A 149 -6.31 9.55 2.01
CA LYS A 149 -7.57 9.79 2.70
C LYS A 149 -8.75 9.40 1.82
N GLU A 150 -8.78 9.88 0.58
CA GLU A 150 -9.84 9.59 -0.39
C GLU A 150 -9.93 8.08 -0.66
N TYR A 151 -8.80 7.44 -0.95
CA TYR A 151 -8.75 5.99 -1.13
C TYR A 151 -9.27 5.25 0.11
N HIS A 152 -8.79 5.62 1.31
CA HIS A 152 -9.20 4.99 2.55
C HIS A 152 -10.67 5.21 2.88
N GLU A 153 -11.22 6.41 2.70
CA GLU A 153 -12.63 6.73 2.95
C GLU A 153 -13.55 5.99 1.98
N ASN A 154 -13.15 5.90 0.71
CA ASN A 154 -13.86 5.08 -0.27
C ASN A 154 -13.81 3.60 0.12
N SER A 155 -12.70 3.14 0.72
CA SER A 155 -12.44 1.74 1.01
C SER A 155 -12.93 1.23 2.36
N ILE A 156 -13.00 2.11 3.37
CA ILE A 156 -13.39 1.74 4.73
C ILE A 156 -14.85 1.31 4.79
N TYR A 157 -15.70 1.91 3.94
CA TYR A 157 -17.11 1.57 3.81
C TYR A 157 -17.30 0.06 3.62
N TYR A 158 -16.44 -0.55 2.81
CA TYR A 158 -16.57 -1.96 2.46
C TYR A 158 -15.59 -2.88 3.22
N LEU A 159 -14.33 -2.50 3.43
CA LEU A 159 -13.33 -3.42 4.01
C LEU A 159 -13.50 -3.67 5.53
N LYS A 160 -14.03 -2.71 6.30
CA LYS A 160 -14.22 -2.78 7.77
C LYS A 160 -13.00 -3.32 8.56
N LYS A 161 -11.78 -3.05 8.08
CA LYS A 161 -10.53 -3.51 8.70
C LYS A 161 -10.08 -2.59 9.83
N SER A 162 -9.31 -3.15 10.77
CA SER A 162 -8.76 -2.40 11.90
C SER A 162 -7.66 -1.42 11.46
N ASN A 163 -7.42 -0.39 12.26
CA ASN A 163 -6.34 0.57 12.01
C ASN A 163 -4.97 -0.11 11.86
N SER A 164 -4.69 -1.15 12.65
CA SER A 164 -3.44 -1.91 12.55
C SER A 164 -3.29 -2.63 11.21
N TRP A 165 -4.39 -3.10 10.62
CA TRP A 165 -4.39 -3.75 9.31
C TRP A 165 -4.11 -2.71 8.21
N TRP A 166 -4.78 -1.56 8.26
CA TRP A 166 -4.53 -0.46 7.33
C TRP A 166 -3.11 0.09 7.40
N ILE A 167 -2.54 0.21 8.61
CA ILE A 167 -1.14 0.60 8.80
C ILE A 167 -0.20 -0.39 8.09
N LYS A 168 -0.49 -1.71 8.15
CA LYS A 168 0.30 -2.72 7.42
C LYS A 168 0.19 -2.52 5.91
N ALA A 169 -1.03 -2.32 5.39
CA ALA A 169 -1.28 -2.09 3.96
C ALA A 169 -0.50 -0.88 3.44
N PHE A 170 -0.65 0.29 4.09
CA PHE A 170 0.06 1.51 3.69
C PHE A 170 1.57 1.38 3.83
N ASN A 171 2.08 0.82 4.93
CA ASN A 171 3.52 0.62 5.12
C ASN A 171 4.11 -0.27 4.01
N LEU A 172 3.42 -1.35 3.63
CA LEU A 172 3.87 -2.23 2.57
C LEU A 172 3.79 -1.54 1.21
N ALA A 173 2.68 -0.87 0.90
CA ALA A 173 2.49 -0.16 -0.35
C ALA A 173 3.56 0.92 -0.56
N TYR A 174 3.80 1.77 0.45
CA TYR A 174 4.82 2.82 0.39
C TYR A 174 6.23 2.23 0.25
N LYS A 175 6.53 1.12 0.94
CA LYS A 175 7.82 0.43 0.81
C LYS A 175 8.06 -0.11 -0.60
N VAL A 176 7.05 -0.74 -1.19
CA VAL A 176 7.13 -1.29 -2.55
C VAL A 176 7.22 -0.16 -3.57
N PHE A 177 6.39 0.87 -3.44
CA PHE A 177 6.39 2.02 -4.32
C PHE A 177 7.72 2.78 -4.31
N ASP A 178 8.31 3.02 -3.13
CA ASP A 178 9.65 3.62 -3.04
C ASP A 178 10.71 2.76 -3.74
N SER A 179 10.61 1.43 -3.63
CA SER A 179 11.52 0.51 -4.32
C SER A 179 11.36 0.60 -5.83
N ILE A 180 10.13 0.71 -6.34
CA ILE A 180 9.83 0.89 -7.76
C ILE A 180 10.46 2.20 -8.25
N ARG A 181 10.17 3.32 -7.58
CA ARG A 181 10.70 4.64 -7.93
C ARG A 181 12.23 4.67 -8.00
N VAL A 182 12.88 4.03 -7.03
CA VAL A 182 14.34 4.09 -6.88
C VAL A 182 15.08 3.11 -7.79
N ARG A 183 14.52 1.93 -8.05
CA ARG A 183 15.28 0.79 -8.60
C ARG A 183 14.87 0.35 -9.99
N THR A 184 13.89 1.01 -10.60
CA THR A 184 13.34 0.58 -11.89
C THR A 184 13.36 1.71 -12.89
N GLN A 185 13.68 1.36 -14.14
CA GLN A 185 13.67 2.30 -15.26
C GLN A 185 12.56 1.95 -16.27
N THR A 186 11.99 0.74 -16.14
CA THR A 186 10.96 0.25 -17.05
C THR A 186 9.77 -0.32 -16.29
N THR A 187 8.59 -0.25 -16.91
CA THR A 187 7.36 -0.85 -16.37
C THR A 187 7.51 -2.35 -16.12
N SER A 188 8.30 -3.06 -16.94
CA SER A 188 8.55 -4.50 -16.80
C SER A 188 9.39 -4.85 -15.57
N GLU A 189 10.27 -3.96 -15.12
CA GLU A 189 10.99 -4.12 -13.85
C GLU A 189 10.07 -3.77 -12.68
N ALA A 190 9.30 -2.68 -12.81
CA ALA A 190 8.39 -2.20 -11.78
C ALA A 190 7.31 -3.23 -11.41
N ILE A 191 6.70 -3.89 -12.38
CA ILE A 191 5.62 -4.87 -12.13
C ILE A 191 6.10 -6.07 -11.30
N LYS A 192 7.38 -6.46 -11.40
CA LYS A 192 7.95 -7.58 -10.62
C LYS A 192 7.88 -7.31 -9.11
N PHE A 193 8.14 -6.08 -8.68
CA PHE A 193 8.01 -5.69 -7.27
C PHE A 193 6.58 -5.82 -6.76
N VAL A 194 5.58 -5.59 -7.63
CA VAL A 194 4.16 -5.73 -7.30
C VAL A 194 3.73 -7.20 -7.28
N GLU A 195 4.29 -8.01 -8.17
CA GLU A 195 4.07 -9.46 -8.23
C GLU A 195 4.65 -10.21 -7.02
N GLU A 196 5.78 -9.73 -6.49
CA GLU A 196 6.42 -10.28 -5.29
C GLU A 196 5.65 -10.03 -3.99
N ILE A 197 4.60 -9.20 -4.01
CA ILE A 197 3.72 -8.99 -2.85
C ILE A 197 2.98 -10.29 -2.53
N ASN A 198 3.35 -10.91 -1.42
CA ASN A 198 2.69 -12.09 -0.88
C ASN A 198 2.79 -12.09 0.65
N THR A 199 1.80 -11.52 1.32
CA THR A 199 1.74 -11.49 2.79
C THR A 199 1.08 -12.74 3.39
N GLY A 200 0.48 -13.59 2.54
CA GLY A 200 -0.40 -14.68 2.94
C GLY A 200 -1.83 -14.24 3.28
N ASP A 201 -2.12 -12.93 3.30
CA ASP A 201 -3.47 -12.36 3.36
C ASP A 201 -3.80 -11.76 1.98
N GLU A 202 -4.56 -12.52 1.19
CA GLU A 202 -4.93 -12.15 -0.19
C GLU A 202 -5.59 -10.76 -0.27
N LEU A 203 -6.42 -10.41 0.72
CA LEU A 203 -7.06 -9.11 0.76
C LEU A 203 -6.06 -7.99 1.06
N LEU A 204 -5.09 -8.24 1.94
CA LEU A 204 -4.01 -7.28 2.22
C LEU A 204 -3.14 -7.08 0.99
N ASP A 205 -2.83 -8.15 0.27
CA ASP A 205 -2.05 -8.09 -0.97
C ASP A 205 -2.79 -7.28 -2.04
N THR A 206 -4.08 -7.56 -2.28
CA THR A 206 -4.92 -6.81 -3.21
C THR A 206 -5.00 -5.33 -2.86
N VAL A 207 -5.33 -5.00 -1.61
CA VAL A 207 -5.41 -3.59 -1.18
C VAL A 207 -4.05 -2.89 -1.25
N THR A 208 -2.96 -3.59 -0.99
CA THR A 208 -1.60 -3.05 -1.15
C THR A 208 -1.34 -2.71 -2.62
N ARG A 209 -1.70 -3.61 -3.55
CA ARG A 209 -1.58 -3.37 -5.00
C ARG A 209 -2.45 -2.21 -5.46
N ASP A 210 -3.66 -2.08 -4.91
CA ASP A 210 -4.57 -0.98 -5.22
C ASP A 210 -4.02 0.38 -4.77
N ILE A 211 -3.44 0.45 -3.56
CA ILE A 211 -2.77 1.67 -3.07
C ILE A 211 -1.57 2.02 -3.97
N ILE A 212 -0.78 1.02 -4.40
CA ILE A 212 0.34 1.23 -5.34
C ILE A 212 -0.17 1.76 -6.67
N CYS A 213 -1.25 1.18 -7.22
CA CYS A 213 -1.89 1.62 -8.44
C CYS A 213 -2.30 3.09 -8.36
N TYR A 214 -2.99 3.47 -7.27
CA TYR A 214 -3.39 4.85 -7.02
C TYR A 214 -2.18 5.79 -6.94
N MET A 215 -1.11 5.39 -6.25
CA MET A 215 0.12 6.20 -6.19
C MET A 215 0.77 6.34 -7.57
N SER A 216 0.85 5.28 -8.36
CA SER A 216 1.41 5.31 -9.71
C SER A 216 0.65 6.24 -10.66
N GLU A 217 -0.66 6.39 -10.49
CA GLU A 217 -1.50 7.31 -11.29
C GLU A 217 -1.29 8.78 -10.94
N ASN A 218 -1.11 9.07 -9.65
CA ASN A 218 -1.17 10.43 -9.12
C ASN A 218 0.22 11.00 -8.78
N TYR A 219 1.27 10.18 -8.81
CA TYR A 219 2.63 10.62 -8.52
C TYR A 219 3.25 11.39 -9.68
N SER A 220 3.62 12.64 -9.43
CA SER A 220 4.20 13.55 -10.43
C SER A 220 5.40 14.36 -9.91
N TYR A 221 5.84 14.09 -8.68
CA TYR A 221 6.87 14.87 -8.01
C TYR A 221 8.28 14.43 -8.40
N ASP A 222 9.08 15.37 -8.91
CA ASP A 222 10.47 15.15 -9.38
C ASP A 222 10.60 13.98 -10.39
N THR A 223 9.60 13.80 -11.25
CA THR A 223 9.57 12.77 -12.30
C THR A 223 9.78 13.35 -13.70
N THR A 224 10.54 12.66 -14.54
CA THR A 224 10.59 12.93 -15.99
C THR A 224 9.30 12.49 -16.68
N GLU A 225 9.07 12.93 -17.92
CA GLU A 225 7.90 12.49 -18.71
C GLU A 225 7.96 10.98 -19.00
N GLU A 226 9.14 10.42 -19.25
CA GLU A 226 9.32 8.97 -19.42
C GLU A 226 8.92 8.20 -18.16
N GLN A 227 9.31 8.71 -16.98
CA GLN A 227 8.93 8.11 -15.70
C GLN A 227 7.43 8.19 -15.44
N LYS A 228 6.77 9.30 -15.79
CA LYS A 228 5.30 9.43 -15.70
C LYS A 228 4.59 8.43 -16.60
N ILE A 229 5.04 8.29 -17.86
CA ILE A 229 4.50 7.29 -18.79
C ILE A 229 4.70 5.88 -18.22
N MET A 230 5.90 5.58 -17.71
CA MET A 230 6.23 4.29 -17.13
C MET A 230 5.34 3.92 -15.91
N LEU A 231 5.09 4.88 -15.01
CA LEU A 231 4.17 4.72 -13.89
C LEU A 231 2.71 4.59 -14.32
N GLY A 232 2.28 5.35 -15.36
CA GLY A 232 0.96 5.20 -15.95
C GLY A 232 0.74 3.79 -16.53
N MET A 233 1.69 3.29 -17.31
CA MET A 233 1.65 1.92 -17.83
C MET A 233 1.66 0.88 -16.70
N LEU A 234 2.38 1.14 -15.60
CA LEU A 234 2.36 0.25 -14.43
C LEU A 234 0.97 0.20 -13.80
N SER A 235 0.31 1.33 -13.61
CA SER A 235 -1.08 1.39 -13.14
C SER A 235 -2.00 0.58 -14.05
N ASP A 236 -1.91 0.76 -15.37
CA ASP A 236 -2.73 0.02 -16.33
C ASP A 236 -2.50 -1.49 -16.23
N LEU A 237 -1.24 -1.94 -16.07
CA LEU A 237 -0.94 -3.36 -15.86
C LEU A 237 -1.50 -3.89 -14.54
N ILE A 238 -1.41 -3.11 -13.45
CA ILE A 238 -1.99 -3.51 -12.17
C ILE A 238 -3.51 -3.62 -12.29
N LYS A 239 -4.15 -2.66 -12.94
CA LYS A 239 -5.59 -2.67 -13.22
C LYS A 239 -6.02 -3.89 -14.02
N ASN A 240 -5.33 -4.15 -15.13
CA ASN A 240 -5.68 -5.25 -16.02
C ASN A 240 -5.44 -6.62 -15.38
N LYS A 241 -4.38 -6.76 -14.57
CA LYS A 241 -4.00 -8.04 -13.97
C LYS A 241 -4.74 -8.34 -12.68
N TYR A 242 -5.08 -7.31 -11.90
CA TYR A 242 -5.61 -7.47 -10.55
C TYR A 242 -6.96 -6.75 -10.31
N GLN A 243 -7.44 -5.87 -11.21
CA GLN A 243 -8.64 -5.03 -10.95
C GLN A 243 -9.84 -5.14 -11.93
N GLU A 244 -9.80 -5.81 -13.10
CA GLU A 244 -11.01 -5.98 -13.96
C GLU A 244 -11.66 -7.40 -13.89
N PRO A 245 -13.01 -7.54 -13.92
CA PRO A 245 -14.06 -6.83 -13.20
C PRO A 245 -14.71 -7.77 -12.16
N GLU A 246 -14.09 -7.98 -11.01
CA GLU A 246 -14.69 -8.76 -9.90
C GLU A 246 -14.98 -7.92 -8.64
N ILE A 247 -14.37 -6.73 -8.51
CA ILE A 247 -14.18 -6.08 -7.20
C ILE A 247 -15.39 -5.28 -6.68
N LYS A 248 -16.35 -4.84 -7.51
CA LYS A 248 -17.54 -4.13 -6.98
C LYS A 248 -18.59 -5.04 -6.32
N SER A 249 -18.49 -6.36 -6.47
CA SER A 249 -19.54 -7.29 -6.04
C SER A 249 -19.24 -8.08 -4.77
N ASP A 250 -17.98 -8.17 -4.34
CA ASP A 250 -17.59 -9.13 -3.32
C ASP A 250 -17.45 -8.61 -1.89
N VAL A 251 -17.69 -7.31 -1.63
CA VAL A 251 -17.52 -6.75 -0.28
C VAL A 251 -18.84 -6.33 0.41
N VAL A 252 -20.01 -6.51 -0.23
CA VAL A 252 -21.29 -5.91 0.24
C VAL A 252 -22.13 -6.82 1.18
N CYS A 253 -21.63 -7.94 1.72
CA CYS A 253 -22.57 -9.04 2.08
C CYS A 253 -22.60 -9.61 3.48
N GLU A 254 -21.97 -9.01 4.48
CA GLU A 254 -22.14 -9.50 5.86
C GLU A 254 -22.74 -8.48 6.83
N ALA A 255 -23.16 -7.31 6.34
CA ALA A 255 -24.01 -6.41 7.10
C ALA A 255 -25.32 -6.17 6.33
N ASP A 256 -26.41 -6.05 7.07
CA ASP A 256 -27.78 -5.77 6.62
C ASP A 256 -28.60 -7.03 6.32
N GLU A 257 -28.84 -7.85 7.36
CA GLU A 257 -30.05 -8.70 7.40
C GLU A 257 -31.26 -8.00 8.04
N ASP A 258 -31.11 -6.82 8.68
CA ASP A 258 -32.20 -6.26 9.50
C ASP A 258 -32.79 -4.90 9.04
N ASP A 259 -32.16 -4.14 8.13
CA ASP A 259 -32.61 -2.77 7.80
C ASP A 259 -33.02 -2.53 6.33
N ALA A 260 -33.63 -3.52 5.66
CA ALA A 260 -34.31 -3.25 4.40
C ALA A 260 -35.62 -2.50 4.68
N VAL A 261 -35.53 -1.18 4.85
CA VAL A 261 -36.69 -0.28 4.92
C VAL A 261 -37.45 -0.34 3.59
N GLY A 262 -38.41 -1.27 3.49
CA GLY A 262 -39.40 -1.34 2.41
C GLY A 262 -39.12 -2.26 1.20
N GLY A 263 -38.06 -3.09 1.21
CA GLY A 263 -37.69 -3.96 0.06
C GLY A 263 -37.49 -5.43 0.40
N LEU A 264 -37.43 -6.30 -0.63
CA LEU A 264 -37.08 -7.72 -0.45
C LEU A 264 -35.62 -7.87 0.02
N THR A 265 -35.39 -8.76 0.98
CA THR A 265 -34.03 -9.11 1.43
C THR A 265 -33.24 -9.82 0.35
N CYS A 266 -31.90 -9.88 0.46
CA CYS A 266 -31.06 -10.63 -0.48
C CYS A 266 -31.46 -12.11 -0.60
N ALA A 267 -31.84 -12.74 0.52
CA ALA A 267 -32.31 -14.12 0.52
C ALA A 267 -33.60 -14.27 -0.28
N GLN A 268 -34.56 -13.36 -0.09
CA GLN A 268 -35.81 -13.33 -0.83
C GLN A 268 -35.58 -13.08 -2.32
N GLN A 269 -34.75 -12.09 -2.68
CA GLN A 269 -34.39 -11.80 -4.08
C GLN A 269 -33.72 -13.00 -4.76
N THR A 270 -32.77 -13.65 -4.08
CA THR A 270 -32.06 -14.83 -4.60
C THR A 270 -33.03 -15.99 -4.85
N LYS A 271 -33.91 -16.28 -3.90
CA LYS A 271 -34.93 -17.34 -4.03
C LYS A 271 -35.92 -17.02 -5.15
N GLY A 272 -36.44 -15.80 -5.21
CA GLY A 272 -37.37 -15.37 -6.27
C GLY A 272 -36.77 -15.54 -7.66
N LEU A 273 -35.51 -15.13 -7.85
CA LEU A 273 -34.80 -15.28 -9.12
C LEU A 273 -34.57 -16.76 -9.49
N LEU A 274 -34.28 -17.63 -8.50
CA LEU A 274 -34.16 -19.07 -8.77
C LEU A 274 -35.45 -19.67 -9.32
N PHE A 275 -36.60 -19.33 -8.73
CA PHE A 275 -37.89 -19.82 -9.24
C PHE A 275 -38.25 -19.22 -10.60
N LEU A 276 -37.87 -17.97 -10.85
CA LEU A 276 -38.06 -17.34 -12.15
C LEU A 276 -37.19 -18.00 -13.24
N PHE A 277 -35.91 -18.25 -12.95
CA PHE A 277 -35.03 -18.97 -13.88
C PHE A 277 -35.50 -20.40 -14.13
N ASP A 278 -35.95 -21.11 -13.09
CA ASP A 278 -36.52 -22.45 -13.27
C ASP A 278 -37.80 -22.45 -14.13
N ALA A 279 -38.64 -21.41 -13.99
CA ALA A 279 -39.79 -21.21 -14.88
C ALA A 279 -39.37 -20.95 -16.33
N LEU A 280 -38.24 -20.30 -16.56
CA LEU A 280 -37.62 -20.09 -17.88
C LEU A 280 -36.81 -21.29 -18.38
N GLY A 281 -36.77 -22.41 -17.63
CA GLY A 281 -36.04 -23.61 -18.01
C GLY A 281 -34.55 -23.58 -17.70
N VAL A 282 -34.08 -22.68 -16.83
CA VAL A 282 -32.68 -22.51 -16.41
C VAL A 282 -32.56 -22.89 -14.93
N ASN A 283 -31.91 -24.01 -14.62
CA ASN A 283 -31.82 -24.53 -13.26
C ASN A 283 -30.50 -25.27 -12.97
N GLU A 284 -30.29 -25.69 -11.72
CA GLU A 284 -29.04 -26.36 -11.31
C GLU A 284 -28.81 -27.73 -12.00
N VAL A 285 -29.81 -28.30 -12.69
CA VAL A 285 -29.67 -29.56 -13.45
C VAL A 285 -28.95 -29.31 -14.77
N ASN A 286 -29.29 -28.22 -15.46
CA ASN A 286 -28.77 -27.92 -16.81
C ASN A 286 -27.76 -26.77 -16.84
N THR A 287 -27.64 -26.01 -15.76
CA THR A 287 -26.76 -24.84 -15.66
C THR A 287 -25.89 -24.96 -14.43
N LYS A 288 -24.58 -24.73 -14.59
CA LYS A 288 -23.64 -24.76 -13.46
C LYS A 288 -24.06 -23.73 -12.41
N LYS A 289 -24.12 -24.15 -11.15
CA LYS A 289 -24.49 -23.30 -10.01
C LYS A 289 -23.73 -21.97 -9.96
N ILE A 290 -22.44 -21.98 -10.33
CA ILE A 290 -21.60 -20.77 -10.40
C ILE A 290 -22.10 -19.75 -11.42
N GLU A 291 -22.63 -20.20 -12.57
CA GLU A 291 -23.13 -19.31 -13.62
C GLU A 291 -24.47 -18.69 -13.22
N LEU A 292 -25.35 -19.46 -12.58
CA LEU A 292 -26.57 -18.92 -11.96
C LEU A 292 -26.24 -17.87 -10.90
N ALA A 293 -25.27 -18.16 -10.03
CA ALA A 293 -24.85 -17.23 -8.98
C ALA A 293 -24.30 -15.91 -9.55
N LYS A 294 -23.54 -15.97 -10.66
CA LYS A 294 -23.04 -14.78 -11.37
C LYS A 294 -24.16 -13.90 -11.92
N ILE A 295 -25.22 -14.50 -12.46
CA ILE A 295 -26.38 -13.73 -12.95
C ILE A 295 -27.14 -13.11 -11.78
N ILE A 296 -27.43 -13.88 -10.73
CA ILE A 296 -28.12 -13.38 -9.52
C ILE A 296 -27.34 -12.22 -8.87
N ARG A 297 -26.01 -12.26 -8.93
CA ARG A 297 -25.13 -11.19 -8.47
C ARG A 297 -25.39 -9.86 -9.17
N LEU A 298 -25.75 -9.88 -10.46
CA LEU A 298 -26.08 -8.66 -11.21
C LEU A 298 -27.35 -7.98 -10.69
N PHE A 299 -28.32 -8.75 -10.20
CA PHE A 299 -29.58 -8.23 -9.66
C PHE A 299 -29.49 -7.83 -8.19
N THR A 300 -28.73 -8.58 -7.41
CA THR A 300 -28.67 -8.40 -5.95
C THR A 300 -27.54 -7.47 -5.52
N GLY A 301 -26.47 -7.35 -6.32
CA GLY A 301 -25.25 -6.63 -5.96
C GLY A 301 -24.46 -7.30 -4.82
N LYS A 302 -24.73 -8.59 -4.55
CA LYS A 302 -24.19 -9.33 -3.40
C LYS A 302 -23.08 -10.31 -3.80
N ASN A 303 -22.12 -10.57 -2.90
CA ASN A 303 -20.99 -11.48 -3.03
C ASN A 303 -21.43 -12.88 -3.45
N LEU A 304 -20.65 -13.47 -4.34
CA LEU A 304 -20.96 -14.74 -4.99
C LEU A 304 -21.12 -15.91 -4.00
N ARG A 305 -20.28 -15.98 -2.97
CA ARG A 305 -20.36 -17.00 -1.90
C ARG A 305 -21.64 -16.84 -1.10
N ASN A 306 -22.04 -15.61 -0.84
CA ASN A 306 -23.25 -15.29 -0.08
C ASN A 306 -24.52 -15.59 -0.87
N ILE A 307 -24.50 -15.39 -2.19
CA ILE A 307 -25.55 -15.86 -3.09
C ILE A 307 -25.57 -17.40 -3.11
N GLN A 308 -24.43 -18.07 -3.31
CA GLN A 308 -24.36 -19.53 -3.35
C GLN A 308 -24.88 -20.22 -2.09
N ASN A 309 -24.64 -19.62 -0.92
CA ASN A 309 -25.19 -20.07 0.34
C ASN A 309 -26.72 -19.90 0.38
N ARG A 310 -27.22 -18.75 -0.07
CA ARG A 310 -28.66 -18.41 -0.09
C ARG A 310 -29.45 -19.10 -1.21
N MET A 311 -28.76 -19.64 -2.22
CA MET A 311 -29.38 -20.50 -3.23
C MET A 311 -29.84 -21.85 -2.66
N LYS A 312 -29.30 -22.26 -1.50
CA LYS A 312 -29.77 -23.48 -0.81
C LYS A 312 -31.04 -23.16 -0.04
N ILE A 313 -32.16 -23.72 -0.49
CA ILE A 313 -33.45 -23.61 0.20
C ILE A 313 -33.62 -24.82 1.12
N ASP A 314 -33.71 -24.58 2.42
CA ASP A 314 -33.92 -25.61 3.45
C ASP A 314 -35.29 -25.45 4.09
N LEU A 315 -36.22 -26.33 3.72
CA LEU A 315 -37.59 -26.31 4.22
C LEU A 315 -37.70 -26.60 5.73
N ASN A 316 -36.63 -27.05 6.40
CA ASN A 316 -36.60 -27.19 7.85
C ASN A 316 -36.30 -25.86 8.57
N LYS A 317 -35.86 -24.83 7.84
CA LYS A 317 -35.58 -23.51 8.41
C LYS A 317 -36.82 -22.62 8.35
N PRO A 318 -37.35 -22.14 9.49
CA PRO A 318 -38.54 -21.27 9.51
C PRO A 318 -38.38 -20.01 8.66
N LYS A 319 -37.17 -19.43 8.61
CA LYS A 319 -36.86 -18.26 7.79
C LYS A 319 -37.04 -18.54 6.28
N ASP A 320 -36.65 -19.73 5.82
CA ASP A 320 -36.79 -20.10 4.41
C ASP A 320 -38.26 -20.30 4.03
N VAL A 321 -39.03 -20.96 4.90
CA VAL A 321 -40.49 -21.12 4.70
C VAL A 321 -41.19 -19.76 4.68
N SER A 322 -40.81 -18.85 5.58
CA SER A 322 -41.36 -17.49 5.64
C SER A 322 -41.04 -16.69 4.36
N ASP A 323 -39.80 -16.76 3.87
CA ASP A 323 -39.39 -16.09 2.64
C ASP A 323 -40.17 -16.61 1.43
N LEU A 324 -40.35 -17.93 1.31
CA LEU A 324 -41.10 -18.53 0.21
C LEU A 324 -42.57 -18.11 0.23
N LYS A 325 -43.20 -18.09 1.42
CA LYS A 325 -44.59 -17.64 1.56
C LYS A 325 -44.75 -16.18 1.12
N LEU A 326 -43.86 -15.31 1.56
CA LEU A 326 -43.85 -13.90 1.16
C LEU A 326 -43.70 -13.74 -0.36
N LEU A 327 -42.79 -14.49 -0.98
CA LEU A 327 -42.58 -14.45 -2.43
C LEU A 327 -43.80 -15.00 -3.20
N SER A 328 -44.40 -16.09 -2.72
CA SER A 328 -45.60 -16.65 -3.34
C SER A 328 -46.76 -15.65 -3.33
N ASP A 329 -47.04 -15.07 -2.16
CA ASP A 329 -48.11 -14.08 -2.01
C ASP A 329 -47.86 -12.83 -2.87
N LEU A 330 -46.60 -12.37 -2.99
CA LEU A 330 -46.22 -11.24 -3.85
C LEU A 330 -46.42 -11.54 -5.34
N LEU A 331 -46.08 -12.75 -5.77
CA LEU A 331 -46.10 -13.13 -7.19
C LEU A 331 -47.47 -13.61 -7.66
N ARG A 332 -48.38 -14.02 -6.76
CA ARG A 332 -49.66 -14.63 -7.11
C ARG A 332 -50.51 -13.82 -8.10
N GLY A 333 -50.46 -12.49 -8.01
CA GLY A 333 -51.22 -11.60 -8.90
C GLY A 333 -50.58 -11.33 -10.26
N VAL A 334 -49.27 -11.54 -10.41
CA VAL A 334 -48.51 -11.15 -11.63
C VAL A 334 -47.94 -12.37 -12.36
N PHE A 335 -47.48 -13.36 -11.60
CA PHE A 335 -46.87 -14.59 -12.08
C PHE A 335 -47.46 -15.81 -11.34
N PRO A 336 -48.74 -16.16 -11.57
CA PRO A 336 -49.43 -17.22 -10.84
C PRO A 336 -48.73 -18.58 -10.97
N GLU A 337 -48.20 -18.91 -12.16
CA GLU A 337 -47.46 -20.16 -12.37
C GLU A 337 -46.20 -20.26 -11.50
N ILE A 338 -45.52 -19.14 -11.22
CA ILE A 338 -44.34 -19.11 -10.35
C ILE A 338 -44.78 -19.23 -8.89
N SER A 339 -45.87 -18.57 -8.50
CA SER A 339 -46.47 -18.72 -7.17
C SER A 339 -46.83 -20.18 -6.88
N ASP A 340 -47.49 -20.86 -7.83
CA ASP A 340 -47.85 -22.28 -7.69
C ASP A 340 -46.61 -23.18 -7.56
N ARG A 341 -45.53 -22.88 -8.28
CA ARG A 341 -44.26 -23.60 -8.13
C ARG A 341 -43.63 -23.43 -6.75
N ILE A 342 -43.71 -22.22 -6.19
CA ILE A 342 -43.20 -21.93 -4.84
C ILE A 342 -44.04 -22.67 -3.81
N ASP A 343 -45.38 -22.59 -3.90
CA ASP A 343 -46.31 -23.24 -2.97
C ASP A 343 -46.16 -24.77 -2.98
N ASN A 344 -45.78 -25.34 -4.12
CA ASN A 344 -45.57 -26.78 -4.30
C ASN A 344 -44.11 -27.23 -4.18
N TYR A 345 -43.18 -26.36 -3.77
CA TYR A 345 -41.77 -26.71 -3.66
C TYR A 345 -41.52 -27.73 -2.53
N LYS A 346 -40.99 -28.91 -2.89
CA LYS A 346 -40.70 -30.02 -1.95
C LYS A 346 -39.22 -30.21 -1.65
N GLY A 347 -38.37 -29.25 -2.00
CA GLY A 347 -36.92 -29.39 -1.95
C GLY A 347 -36.33 -29.98 -3.24
N PRO A 348 -34.99 -30.03 -3.37
CA PRO A 348 -34.33 -30.62 -4.53
C PRO A 348 -34.70 -32.09 -4.67
N LYS A 349 -35.18 -32.49 -5.85
CA LYS A 349 -35.33 -33.91 -6.20
C LYS A 349 -33.91 -34.49 -6.32
N LYS A 350 -33.61 -35.50 -5.50
CA LYS A 350 -32.32 -36.21 -5.52
C LYS A 350 -32.04 -36.86 -6.86
#